data_AF-A0A0P9RF19-F1
#
_entry.id   AF-A0A0P9RF19-F1
#
_cell.length_a   1.000
_cell.length_b   1.000
_cell.length_c   1.000
_cell.angle_alpha   90.00
_cell.angle_beta   90.00
_cell.angle_gamma   90.00
#
_symmetry.space_group_name_H-M   'P 1'
#
loop_
_entity.id
_entity.type
_entity.pdbx_description
1 polymer ?
#
loop_
_entity_poly.entity_id
_entity_poly.type
_entity_poly.pdbx_seq_one_letter_code
_entity_poly.pdbx_strand_id
1 'polypeptide(L)'
;MSNAKDDDLQRQASEHTLGLNPVVGLRRKDLLSTARMVLRQAFKQPIHSIKHVAHLSVELGNVIFGKSALQPTPDDRRFADPAWSQNPLYRRYLQTYLAWRKELHDWIGGSDLTPQDISRAHFVINLMTEAMSPTNSAANPAAVKRFFETGGKSLLDGLSHLAKDLVNNGGMPSQVNMDAFEVGKNLGTTEGAVVFRNDVLELIQYKPITEQVHERPLLVIPPQINKFYVFDLSLEKSLARFCLRSNVQTFIISWRNPTKAQREWGLSTYIEALKEAVDVVLAITGSKDLNMLGACSGGITCTALLGHYAALGEKKVNAMTLLVSVLDTTLDTEVALFVDEQTLETAKRHSYQAGVLEGRDMAKVFAWMRPNDLIWNYWVNNYLLGKSPPPFDILYWNNDTTRLPAALHGDLLDFFKHNPLSHAGGLEVCGTPIDLQKVTVDSFSIAGINDHITPWDAVYRSTLLLGGERRFVLSNSGHVQSILNPPGNPKANYVENSMLSSDPRAWYYDAQHHDGSWWPNWLKWVQEHSGVEHDTRMGLGNATYPPMEAAPGTYVHVR
;
A
#
# COMPACT_ATOMS: atom_id res chain seq x y z
N MET A 1 -4.21 -28.54 -11.95
CA MET A 1 -3.32 -28.34 -10.78
C MET A 1 -2.48 -27.06 -10.84
N SER A 2 -2.35 -26.34 -11.98
CA SER A 2 -1.64 -25.05 -12.02
C SER A 2 -2.44 -23.89 -11.40
N ASN A 3 -3.74 -23.77 -11.72
CA ASN A 3 -4.56 -22.62 -11.27
C ASN A 3 -4.58 -22.42 -9.74
N ALA A 4 -4.69 -23.49 -8.96
CA ALA A 4 -4.73 -23.37 -7.49
C ALA A 4 -3.41 -22.87 -6.87
N LYS A 5 -2.26 -23.10 -7.54
CA LYS A 5 -0.96 -22.59 -7.09
C LYS A 5 -0.72 -21.16 -7.57
N ASP A 6 -1.23 -20.81 -8.76
CA ASP A 6 -1.17 -19.45 -9.28
C ASP A 6 -2.07 -18.51 -8.44
N ASP A 7 -3.24 -18.97 -7.98
CA ASP A 7 -4.12 -18.23 -7.07
C ASP A 7 -3.49 -17.98 -5.69
N ASP A 8 -2.75 -18.95 -5.12
CA ASP A 8 -2.04 -18.79 -3.84
C ASP A 8 -0.88 -17.79 -3.95
N LEU A 9 -0.16 -17.81 -5.08
CA LEU A 9 0.89 -16.84 -5.40
C LEU A 9 0.32 -15.42 -5.57
N GLN A 10 -0.80 -15.27 -6.29
CA GLN A 10 -1.48 -13.99 -6.47
C GLN A 10 -1.94 -13.41 -5.12
N ARG A 11 -2.51 -14.27 -4.26
CA ARG A 11 -2.94 -13.89 -2.93
C ARG A 11 -1.77 -13.45 -2.05
N GLN A 12 -0.71 -14.25 -1.98
CA GLN A 12 0.49 -13.91 -1.21
C GLN A 12 1.13 -12.61 -1.68
N ALA A 13 1.26 -12.43 -3.00
CA ALA A 13 1.75 -11.19 -3.54
C ALA A 13 0.89 -10.01 -3.07
N SER A 14 -0.43 -10.13 -3.12
CA SER A 14 -1.33 -9.07 -2.66
C SER A 14 -1.25 -8.81 -1.14
N GLU A 15 -1.07 -9.85 -0.32
CA GLU A 15 -1.01 -9.74 1.15
C GLU A 15 0.37 -9.25 1.63
N HIS A 16 1.44 -9.53 0.88
CA HIS A 16 2.83 -9.25 1.28
C HIS A 16 3.48 -8.05 0.58
N THR A 17 2.93 -7.53 -0.53
CA THR A 17 3.48 -6.37 -1.30
C THR A 17 3.42 -5.04 -0.57
N LEU A 18 2.72 -4.99 0.57
CA LEU A 18 2.32 -3.75 1.19
C LEU A 18 2.71 -3.76 2.67
N GLY A 19 3.92 -3.27 2.96
CA GLY A 19 4.40 -3.05 4.32
C GLY A 19 5.22 -1.77 4.43
N LEU A 20 5.05 -1.05 5.54
CA LEU A 20 5.81 0.12 6.01
C LEU A 20 5.93 1.34 5.08
N ASN A 21 5.83 2.53 5.67
CA ASN A 21 5.68 3.78 4.95
C ASN A 21 6.91 4.15 4.09
N PRO A 22 6.78 4.23 2.75
CA PRO A 22 7.90 4.41 1.82
C PRO A 22 8.40 5.85 1.72
N VAL A 23 7.63 6.78 2.27
CA VAL A 23 7.82 8.23 2.11
C VAL A 23 9.16 8.65 2.73
N VAL A 24 9.65 7.95 3.75
CA VAL A 24 10.94 8.27 4.41
C VAL A 24 12.15 7.79 3.61
N GLY A 25 12.03 6.69 2.85
CA GLY A 25 13.10 6.11 2.04
C GLY A 25 14.28 5.49 2.84
N LEU A 26 14.86 4.38 2.37
CA LEU A 26 16.11 3.81 2.90
C LEU A 26 17.29 4.13 1.97
N ARG A 27 18.38 4.73 2.47
CA ARG A 27 19.55 5.07 1.63
C ARG A 27 20.56 3.92 1.56
N ARG A 28 21.19 3.77 0.40
CA ARG A 28 22.40 2.92 0.23
C ARG A 28 23.53 3.32 1.18
N LYS A 29 23.66 4.62 1.49
CA LYS A 29 24.67 5.12 2.44
C LYS A 29 24.41 4.64 3.86
N ASP A 30 23.15 4.56 4.28
CA ASP A 30 22.74 4.13 5.62
C ASP A 30 22.93 2.61 5.78
N LEU A 31 22.66 1.85 4.71
CA LEU A 31 22.99 0.42 4.65
C LEU A 31 24.50 0.19 4.71
N LEU A 32 25.29 0.97 3.97
CA LEU A 32 26.76 0.86 3.96
C LEU A 32 27.39 1.31 5.28
N SER A 33 26.87 2.36 5.92
CA SER A 33 27.34 2.79 7.24
C SER A 33 27.02 1.75 8.31
N THR A 34 25.82 1.19 8.28
CA THR A 34 25.41 0.10 9.18
C THR A 34 26.25 -1.15 8.93
N ALA A 35 26.49 -1.55 7.68
CA ALA A 35 27.37 -2.67 7.36
C ALA A 35 28.81 -2.43 7.86
N ARG A 36 29.35 -1.21 7.70
CA ARG A 36 30.66 -0.83 8.24
C ARG A 36 30.69 -0.84 9.77
N MET A 37 29.60 -0.43 10.42
CA MET A 37 29.47 -0.49 11.87
C MET A 37 29.51 -1.93 12.37
N VAL A 38 28.73 -2.82 11.75
CA VAL A 38 28.74 -4.26 12.05
C VAL A 38 30.15 -4.84 11.88
N LEU A 39 30.81 -4.56 10.75
CA LEU A 39 32.19 -5.01 10.52
C LEU A 39 33.17 -4.47 11.57
N ARG A 40 33.09 -3.18 11.93
CA ARG A 40 33.93 -2.59 12.97
C ARG A 40 33.69 -3.22 14.35
N GLN A 41 32.45 -3.60 14.65
CA GLN A 41 32.11 -4.21 15.93
C GLN A 41 32.73 -5.61 16.07
N ALA A 42 32.80 -6.38 14.97
CA ALA A 42 33.50 -7.67 14.94
C ALA A 42 34.98 -7.55 15.32
N PHE A 43 35.65 -6.45 14.91
CA PHE A 43 37.02 -6.17 15.31
C PHE A 43 37.16 -5.63 16.74
N LYS A 44 36.17 -4.88 17.24
CA LYS A 44 36.19 -4.28 18.59
C LYS A 44 35.91 -5.28 19.71
N GLN A 45 35.18 -6.35 19.44
CA GLN A 45 34.85 -7.39 20.42
C GLN A 45 35.35 -8.77 19.97
N PRO A 46 36.68 -9.01 19.99
CA PRO A 46 37.25 -10.26 19.50
C PRO A 46 36.83 -11.47 20.36
N ILE A 47 36.73 -11.31 21.69
CA ILE A 47 36.33 -12.39 22.61
C ILE A 47 34.88 -12.82 22.35
N HIS A 48 33.97 -11.85 22.17
CA HIS A 48 32.57 -12.09 21.81
C HIS A 48 32.46 -12.83 20.47
N SER A 49 33.20 -12.36 19.47
CA SER A 49 33.21 -12.99 18.14
C SER A 49 33.78 -14.42 18.17
N ILE A 50 34.85 -14.67 18.94
CA ILE A 50 35.42 -16.02 19.12
C ILE A 50 34.41 -16.97 19.77
N LYS A 51 33.64 -16.51 20.76
CA LYS A 51 32.60 -17.31 21.43
C LYS A 51 31.54 -17.77 20.42
N HIS A 52 31.04 -16.85 19.59
CA HIS A 52 30.05 -17.19 18.56
C HIS A 52 30.61 -18.07 17.45
N VAL A 53 31.88 -17.89 17.05
CA VAL A 53 32.55 -18.82 16.13
C VAL A 53 32.67 -20.22 16.73
N ALA A 54 32.95 -20.35 18.03
CA ALA A 54 33.00 -21.64 18.71
C ALA A 54 31.61 -22.30 18.77
N HIS A 55 30.56 -21.55 19.12
CA HIS A 55 29.18 -22.05 19.11
C HIS A 55 28.75 -22.52 17.71
N LEU A 56 29.02 -21.71 16.68
CA LEU A 56 28.77 -22.08 15.29
C LEU A 56 29.53 -23.36 14.91
N SER A 57 30.80 -23.49 15.29
CA SER A 57 31.61 -24.67 14.99
C SER A 57 31.06 -25.94 15.62
N VAL A 58 30.58 -25.85 16.87
CA VAL A 58 29.91 -26.96 17.56
C VAL A 58 28.63 -27.35 16.82
N GLU A 59 27.81 -26.37 16.45
CA GLU A 59 26.55 -26.66 15.77
C GLU A 59 26.77 -27.20 14.35
N LEU A 60 27.77 -26.71 13.61
CA LEU A 60 28.17 -27.29 12.32
C LEU A 60 28.64 -28.75 12.48
N GLY A 61 29.34 -29.07 13.56
CA GLY A 61 29.64 -30.45 13.95
C GLY A 61 28.36 -31.27 14.12
N ASN A 62 27.38 -30.77 14.88
CA ASN A 62 26.09 -31.42 15.05
C ASN A 62 25.36 -31.63 13.72
N VAL A 63 25.41 -30.67 12.79
CA VAL A 63 24.82 -30.79 11.45
C VAL A 63 25.49 -31.92 10.66
N ILE A 64 26.82 -31.95 10.61
CA ILE A 64 27.57 -32.99 9.89
C ILE A 64 27.22 -34.38 10.44
N PHE A 65 27.20 -34.53 11.76
CA PHE A 65 26.85 -35.78 12.43
C PHE A 65 25.34 -36.08 12.47
N GLY A 66 24.48 -35.23 11.89
CA GLY A 66 23.02 -35.43 11.84
C GLY A 66 22.31 -35.32 13.19
N LYS A 67 22.96 -34.69 14.18
CA LYS A 67 22.45 -34.47 15.54
C LYS A 67 21.77 -33.11 15.73
N SER A 68 21.90 -32.20 14.76
CA SER A 68 21.26 -30.88 14.83
C SER A 68 19.73 -31.01 14.82
N ALA A 69 19.10 -30.32 15.78
CA ALA A 69 17.65 -30.24 15.91
C ALA A 69 17.07 -28.97 15.27
N LEU A 70 17.90 -28.16 14.59
CA LEU A 70 17.44 -26.94 13.93
C LEU A 70 16.44 -27.27 12.83
N GLN A 71 15.34 -26.51 12.83
CA GLN A 71 14.25 -26.59 11.86
C GLN A 71 13.87 -25.17 11.44
N PRO A 72 13.36 -24.98 10.20
CA PRO A 72 12.79 -23.71 9.80
C PRO A 72 11.55 -23.42 10.65
N THR A 73 11.15 -22.15 10.73
CA THR A 73 9.90 -21.77 11.38
C THR A 73 8.71 -22.40 10.61
N PRO A 74 7.63 -22.81 11.30
CA PRO A 74 6.47 -23.44 10.66
C PRO A 74 5.86 -22.64 9.50
N ASP A 75 5.98 -21.30 9.56
CA ASP A 75 5.44 -20.38 8.57
C ASP A 75 6.39 -20.13 7.36
N ASP A 76 7.64 -20.59 7.41
CA ASP A 76 8.60 -20.40 6.29
C ASP A 76 8.35 -21.39 5.16
N ARG A 77 7.43 -21.01 4.26
CA ARG A 77 7.04 -21.80 3.09
C ARG A 77 8.18 -22.05 2.09
N ARG A 78 9.31 -21.35 2.16
CA ARG A 78 10.44 -21.56 1.23
C ARG A 78 11.04 -22.95 1.39
N PHE A 79 10.92 -23.53 2.58
CA PHE A 79 11.40 -24.87 2.91
C PHE A 79 10.29 -25.93 2.85
N ALA A 80 9.15 -25.64 2.22
CA ALA A 80 8.01 -26.56 2.13
C ALA A 80 8.24 -27.79 1.22
N ASP A 81 9.25 -27.76 0.32
CA ASP A 81 9.56 -28.93 -0.50
C ASP A 81 10.05 -30.10 0.40
N PRO A 82 9.46 -31.31 0.29
CA PRO A 82 9.85 -32.44 1.12
C PRO A 82 11.34 -32.82 1.05
N ALA A 83 12.04 -32.44 -0.03
CA ALA A 83 13.48 -32.67 -0.14
C ALA A 83 14.27 -32.03 1.02
N TRP A 84 13.83 -30.89 1.56
CA TRP A 84 14.50 -30.21 2.67
C TRP A 84 14.51 -31.03 3.96
N SER A 85 13.48 -31.84 4.20
CA SER A 85 13.36 -32.66 5.42
C SER A 85 13.74 -34.12 5.21
N GLN A 86 13.46 -34.67 4.01
CA GLN A 86 13.63 -36.09 3.71
C GLN A 86 15.00 -36.45 3.11
N ASN A 87 15.66 -35.52 2.41
CA ASN A 87 16.98 -35.80 1.84
C ASN A 87 18.09 -35.36 2.82
N PRO A 88 18.99 -36.28 3.25
CA PRO A 88 20.02 -35.96 4.24
C PRO A 88 20.98 -34.83 3.82
N LEU A 89 21.27 -34.68 2.53
CA LEU A 89 22.15 -33.62 2.03
C LEU A 89 21.47 -32.26 2.08
N TYR A 90 20.22 -32.17 1.61
CA TYR A 90 19.42 -30.95 1.69
C TYR A 90 19.13 -30.54 3.13
N ARG A 91 18.86 -31.51 4.00
CA ARG A 91 18.67 -31.27 5.43
C ARG A 91 19.91 -30.67 6.08
N ARG A 92 21.10 -31.22 5.78
CA ARG A 92 22.38 -30.66 6.27
C ARG A 92 22.63 -29.26 5.74
N TYR A 93 22.33 -29.01 4.46
CA TYR A 93 22.49 -27.69 3.87
C TYR A 93 21.57 -26.65 4.53
N LEU A 94 20.30 -26.99 4.73
CA LEU A 94 19.33 -26.18 5.47
C LEU A 94 19.80 -25.90 6.90
N GLN A 95 20.19 -26.93 7.66
CA GLN A 95 20.60 -26.76 9.05
C GLN A 95 21.90 -25.94 9.18
N THR A 96 22.82 -26.07 8.23
CA THR A 96 24.02 -25.21 8.13
C THR A 96 23.62 -23.74 7.99
N TYR A 97 22.68 -23.45 7.09
CA TYR A 97 22.15 -22.10 6.90
C TYR A 97 21.45 -21.57 8.16
N LEU A 98 20.59 -22.38 8.80
CA LEU A 98 19.88 -21.98 10.02
C LEU A 98 20.84 -21.72 11.18
N ALA A 99 21.87 -22.56 11.35
CA ALA A 99 22.89 -22.38 12.37
C ALA A 99 23.66 -21.07 12.16
N TRP A 100 24.08 -20.81 10.92
CA TRP A 100 24.77 -19.57 10.57
C TRP A 100 23.89 -18.33 10.78
N ARG A 101 22.64 -18.37 10.33
CA ARG A 101 21.68 -17.26 10.50
C ARG A 101 21.44 -16.97 11.98
N LYS A 102 21.21 -18.01 12.79
CA LYS A 102 20.98 -17.89 14.23
C LYS A 102 22.17 -17.24 14.92
N GLU A 103 23.37 -17.75 14.67
CA GLU A 103 24.59 -17.22 15.30
C GLU A 103 24.89 -15.77 14.90
N LEU A 104 24.63 -15.38 13.65
CA LEU A 104 24.75 -13.98 13.25
C LEU A 104 23.76 -13.05 13.98
N HIS A 105 22.55 -13.53 14.25
CA HIS A 105 21.56 -12.77 15.04
C HIS A 105 21.99 -12.68 16.50
N ASP A 106 22.35 -13.80 17.13
CA ASP A 106 22.74 -13.86 18.53
C ASP A 106 24.02 -13.01 18.77
N TRP A 107 24.96 -13.00 17.82
CA TRP A 107 26.16 -12.18 17.88
C TRP A 107 25.87 -10.67 17.88
N ILE A 108 24.92 -10.20 17.08
CA ILE A 108 24.47 -8.79 17.12
C ILE A 108 23.77 -8.49 18.44
N GLY A 109 22.85 -9.34 18.87
CA GLY A 109 22.05 -9.12 20.08
C GLY A 109 22.90 -9.05 21.35
N GLY A 110 24.05 -9.73 21.37
CA GLY A 110 25.02 -9.68 22.47
C GLY A 110 26.10 -8.59 22.35
N SER A 111 26.02 -7.69 21.37
CA SER A 111 27.03 -6.64 21.16
C SER A 111 26.78 -5.38 22.03
N ASP A 112 27.83 -4.60 22.32
CA ASP A 112 27.71 -3.34 23.09
C ASP A 112 27.13 -2.16 22.27
N LEU A 113 26.28 -2.46 21.29
CA LEU A 113 25.61 -1.46 20.47
C LEU A 113 24.39 -0.90 21.20
N THR A 114 23.97 0.31 20.83
CA THR A 114 22.70 0.86 21.32
C THR A 114 21.54 -0.02 20.84
N PRO A 115 20.40 -0.07 21.54
CA PRO A 115 19.22 -0.81 21.08
C PRO A 115 18.82 -0.45 19.64
N GLN A 116 18.97 0.82 19.26
CA GLN A 116 18.68 1.30 17.90
C GLN A 116 19.66 0.73 16.86
N ASP A 117 20.95 0.69 17.16
CA ASP A 117 21.97 0.14 16.27
C ASP A 117 21.89 -1.38 16.16
N ILE A 118 21.50 -2.07 17.23
CA ILE A 118 21.20 -3.52 17.24
C ILE A 118 20.09 -3.82 16.24
N SER A 119 18.97 -3.10 16.29
CA SER A 119 17.86 -3.33 15.37
C SER A 119 18.21 -3.00 13.92
N ARG A 120 18.98 -1.93 13.66
CA ARG A 120 19.51 -1.62 12.32
C ARG A 120 20.44 -2.72 11.80
N ALA A 121 21.31 -3.24 12.66
CA ALA A 121 22.23 -4.32 12.32
C ALA A 121 21.46 -5.63 12.01
N HIS A 122 20.43 -5.96 12.80
CA HIS A 122 19.54 -7.08 12.53
C HIS A 122 18.84 -6.95 11.18
N PHE A 123 18.38 -5.75 10.81
CA PHE A 123 17.79 -5.52 9.49
C PHE A 123 18.79 -5.83 8.36
N VAL A 124 20.04 -5.35 8.45
CA VAL A 124 21.07 -5.61 7.44
C VAL A 124 21.47 -7.09 7.38
N ILE A 125 21.62 -7.74 8.54
CA ILE A 125 21.92 -9.18 8.58
C ILE A 125 20.77 -10.01 8.04
N ASN A 126 19.52 -9.65 8.33
CA ASN A 126 18.37 -10.28 7.70
C ASN A 126 18.47 -10.14 6.19
N LEU A 127 18.73 -8.94 5.67
CA LEU A 127 18.82 -8.76 4.22
C LEU A 127 19.91 -9.63 3.57
N MET A 128 21.08 -9.71 4.19
CA MET A 128 22.18 -10.55 3.73
C MET A 128 21.87 -12.05 3.84
N THR A 129 21.36 -12.50 4.99
CA THR A 129 21.06 -13.92 5.22
C THR A 129 19.93 -14.39 4.31
N GLU A 130 18.92 -13.56 4.07
CA GLU A 130 17.85 -13.87 3.13
C GLU A 130 18.37 -13.95 1.68
N ALA A 131 19.26 -13.06 1.27
CA ALA A 131 19.89 -13.15 -0.06
C ALA A 131 20.70 -14.43 -0.26
N MET A 132 21.35 -14.90 0.82
CA MET A 132 22.16 -16.12 0.83
C MET A 132 21.36 -17.38 1.16
N SER A 133 20.02 -17.29 1.20
CA SER A 133 19.17 -18.45 1.49
C SER A 133 19.41 -19.58 0.47
N PRO A 134 19.56 -20.84 0.93
CA PRO A 134 19.63 -22.03 0.09
C PRO A 134 18.58 -22.09 -1.03
N THR A 135 17.37 -21.60 -0.73
CA THR A 135 16.21 -21.61 -1.64
C THR A 135 16.38 -20.70 -2.84
N ASN A 136 17.26 -19.70 -2.76
CA ASN A 136 17.47 -18.71 -3.82
C ASN A 136 18.58 -19.13 -4.80
N SER A 137 19.24 -20.26 -4.52
CA SER A 137 20.31 -20.81 -5.33
C SER A 137 19.79 -21.84 -6.35
N ALA A 138 20.63 -22.18 -7.33
CA ALA A 138 20.35 -23.26 -8.28
C ALA A 138 20.19 -24.64 -7.62
N ALA A 139 20.61 -24.79 -6.35
CA ALA A 139 20.37 -25.99 -5.56
C ALA A 139 18.91 -26.09 -5.07
N ASN A 140 18.02 -25.13 -5.35
CA ASN A 140 16.62 -25.25 -4.95
C ASN A 140 16.00 -26.56 -5.50
N PRO A 141 15.46 -27.46 -4.65
CA PRO A 141 14.91 -28.74 -5.09
C PRO A 141 13.82 -28.60 -6.17
N ALA A 142 12.98 -27.59 -6.09
CA ALA A 142 11.94 -27.33 -7.08
C ALA A 142 12.56 -26.90 -8.42
N ALA A 143 13.62 -26.09 -8.40
CA ALA A 143 14.35 -25.68 -9.60
C ALA A 143 15.05 -26.86 -10.29
N VAL A 144 15.71 -27.71 -9.50
CA VAL A 144 16.36 -28.93 -10.01
C VAL A 144 15.34 -29.88 -10.63
N LYS A 145 14.21 -30.15 -9.95
CA LYS A 145 13.11 -30.96 -10.51
C LYS A 145 12.60 -30.38 -11.83
N ARG A 146 12.30 -29.07 -11.85
CA ARG A 146 11.78 -28.38 -13.03
C ARG A 146 12.75 -28.39 -14.21
N PHE A 147 14.04 -28.26 -13.95
CA PHE A 147 15.08 -28.36 -14.97
C PHE A 147 15.03 -29.72 -15.68
N PHE A 148 14.95 -30.83 -14.94
CA PHE A 148 14.84 -32.16 -15.51
C PHE A 148 13.49 -32.39 -16.22
N GLU A 149 12.37 -31.97 -15.61
CA GLU A 149 11.02 -32.08 -16.20
C GLU A 149 10.90 -31.37 -17.55
N THR A 150 11.60 -30.24 -17.72
CA THR A 150 11.51 -29.41 -18.93
C THR A 150 12.65 -29.66 -19.92
N GLY A 151 13.54 -30.62 -19.65
CA GLY A 151 14.74 -30.85 -20.46
C GLY A 151 15.66 -29.63 -20.56
N GLY A 152 15.69 -28.79 -19.52
CA GLY A 152 16.51 -27.58 -19.45
C GLY A 152 15.85 -26.32 -20.01
N LYS A 153 14.64 -26.40 -20.59
CA LYS A 153 13.94 -25.21 -21.11
C LYS A 153 13.66 -24.17 -20.03
N SER A 154 13.35 -24.57 -18.80
CA SER A 154 13.10 -23.63 -17.69
C SER A 154 14.26 -22.69 -17.39
N LEU A 155 15.51 -23.16 -17.57
CA LEU A 155 16.71 -22.35 -17.38
C LEU A 155 16.86 -21.32 -18.51
N LEU A 156 16.57 -21.70 -19.75
CA LEU A 156 16.60 -20.78 -20.89
C LEU A 156 15.54 -19.68 -20.75
N ASP A 157 14.32 -20.06 -20.37
CA ASP A 157 13.24 -19.12 -20.11
C ASP A 157 13.61 -18.18 -18.94
N GLY A 158 14.20 -18.72 -17.86
CA GLY A 158 14.66 -17.94 -16.71
C GLY A 158 15.79 -16.95 -17.02
N LEU A 159 16.77 -17.35 -17.83
CA LEU A 159 17.84 -16.46 -18.30
C LEU A 159 17.29 -15.35 -19.21
N SER A 160 16.30 -15.67 -20.05
CA SER A 160 15.59 -14.67 -20.86
C SER A 160 14.86 -13.65 -20.00
N HIS A 161 14.16 -14.10 -18.94
CA HIS A 161 13.53 -13.22 -17.96
C HIS A 161 14.54 -12.32 -17.25
N LEU A 162 15.66 -12.88 -16.77
CA LEU A 162 16.73 -12.11 -16.12
C LEU A 162 17.31 -11.04 -17.05
N ALA A 163 17.57 -11.38 -18.32
CA ALA A 163 18.09 -10.42 -19.30
C ALA A 163 17.10 -9.28 -19.55
N LYS A 164 15.80 -9.60 -19.68
CA LYS A 164 14.75 -8.58 -19.83
C LYS A 164 14.67 -7.67 -18.60
N ASP A 165 14.71 -8.24 -17.39
CA ASP A 165 14.61 -7.50 -16.14
C ASP A 165 15.86 -6.64 -15.86
N LEU A 166 17.05 -7.07 -16.29
CA LEU A 166 18.26 -6.24 -16.24
C LEU A 166 18.14 -4.99 -17.10
N VAL A 167 17.51 -5.10 -18.27
CA VAL A 167 17.34 -3.97 -19.19
C VAL A 167 16.16 -3.09 -18.77
N ASN A 168 15.02 -3.69 -18.46
CA ASN A 168 13.74 -2.97 -18.31
C ASN A 168 13.35 -2.70 -16.85
N ASN A 169 13.85 -3.47 -15.89
CA ASN A 169 13.45 -3.40 -14.48
C ASN A 169 14.63 -3.13 -13.52
N GLY A 170 15.77 -2.67 -14.06
CA GLY A 170 16.96 -2.32 -13.27
C GLY A 170 17.54 -3.49 -12.47
N GLY A 171 17.36 -4.72 -12.96
CA GLY A 171 17.86 -5.95 -12.33
C GLY A 171 16.97 -6.55 -11.24
N MET A 172 15.80 -5.95 -10.97
CA MET A 172 14.82 -6.51 -10.04
C MET A 172 13.90 -7.50 -10.77
N PRO A 173 13.50 -8.63 -10.15
CA PRO A 173 12.52 -9.54 -10.73
C PRO A 173 11.17 -8.84 -11.00
N SER A 174 10.63 -9.02 -12.21
CA SER A 174 9.28 -8.55 -12.54
C SER A 174 8.22 -9.27 -11.70
N GLN A 175 7.34 -8.52 -11.06
CA GLN A 175 6.28 -9.10 -10.20
C GLN A 175 4.99 -9.41 -10.96
N VAL A 176 4.77 -8.71 -12.08
CA VAL A 176 3.55 -8.80 -12.89
C VAL A 176 3.90 -8.68 -14.37
N ASN A 177 3.10 -9.31 -15.23
CA ASN A 177 3.19 -9.06 -16.65
C ASN A 177 2.54 -7.71 -17.01
N MET A 178 3.35 -6.68 -17.27
CA MET A 178 2.87 -5.35 -17.64
C MET A 178 2.20 -5.30 -19.02
N ASP A 179 2.44 -6.29 -19.89
CA ASP A 179 1.82 -6.36 -21.22
C ASP A 179 0.42 -7.00 -21.18
N ALA A 180 0.01 -7.56 -20.04
CA ALA A 180 -1.28 -8.22 -19.88
C ALA A 180 -2.45 -7.23 -19.70
N PHE A 181 -2.16 -5.99 -19.28
CA PHE A 181 -3.18 -5.00 -18.97
C PHE A 181 -2.93 -3.67 -19.67
N GLU A 182 -4.03 -3.03 -20.06
CA GLU A 182 -4.06 -1.72 -20.66
C GLU A 182 -5.24 -0.93 -20.08
N VAL A 183 -4.91 0.17 -19.40
CA VAL A 183 -5.90 1.08 -18.81
C VAL A 183 -6.77 1.66 -19.94
N GLY A 184 -8.09 1.64 -19.76
CA GLY A 184 -9.09 2.01 -20.74
C GLY A 184 -9.53 0.88 -21.68
N LYS A 185 -8.84 -0.29 -21.70
CA LYS A 185 -9.26 -1.46 -22.50
C LYS A 185 -9.70 -2.64 -21.65
N ASN A 186 -8.92 -3.01 -20.65
CA ASN A 186 -9.24 -4.13 -19.76
C ASN A 186 -9.11 -3.79 -18.26
N LEU A 187 -8.62 -2.59 -17.94
CA LEU A 187 -8.71 -1.97 -16.62
C LEU A 187 -9.35 -0.58 -16.75
N GLY A 188 -10.10 -0.09 -15.77
CA GLY A 188 -10.67 1.26 -15.82
C GLY A 188 -11.70 1.42 -16.93
N THR A 189 -12.53 0.40 -17.15
CA THR A 189 -13.42 0.30 -18.33
C THR A 189 -14.86 0.72 -18.03
N THR A 190 -15.17 1.25 -16.85
CA THR A 190 -16.53 1.74 -16.57
C THR A 190 -16.82 2.96 -17.43
N GLU A 191 -17.92 2.91 -18.20
CA GLU A 191 -18.30 4.00 -19.11
C GLU A 191 -18.47 5.32 -18.36
N GLY A 192 -17.88 6.38 -18.89
CA GLY A 192 -17.91 7.72 -18.33
C GLY A 192 -17.20 8.72 -19.24
N ALA A 193 -17.10 9.97 -18.79
CA ALA A 193 -16.37 11.01 -19.49
C ALA A 193 -15.70 11.97 -18.52
N VAL A 194 -14.59 12.57 -18.95
CA VAL A 194 -14.02 13.73 -18.28
C VAL A 194 -14.99 14.90 -18.45
N VAL A 195 -15.45 15.47 -17.35
CA VAL A 195 -16.40 16.60 -17.34
C VAL A 195 -15.75 17.91 -16.89
N PHE A 196 -14.56 17.82 -16.28
CA PHE A 196 -13.74 18.98 -15.94
C PHE A 196 -12.27 18.60 -15.89
N ARG A 197 -11.40 19.56 -16.24
CA ARG A 197 -9.95 19.41 -16.22
C ARG A 197 -9.34 20.75 -15.81
N ASN A 198 -8.47 20.71 -14.81
CA ASN A 198 -7.53 21.80 -14.52
C ASN A 198 -6.08 21.26 -14.58
N ASP A 199 -5.12 22.06 -14.15
CA ASP A 199 -3.71 21.67 -14.22
C ASP A 199 -3.39 20.45 -13.35
N VAL A 200 -4.12 20.23 -12.25
CA VAL A 200 -3.82 19.24 -11.20
C VAL A 200 -4.62 17.96 -11.37
N LEU A 201 -5.87 18.03 -11.85
CA LEU A 201 -6.77 16.90 -11.94
C LEU A 201 -7.70 16.91 -13.17
N GLU A 202 -8.17 15.72 -13.51
CA GLU A 202 -9.37 15.49 -14.31
C GLU A 202 -10.49 14.98 -13.39
N LEU A 203 -11.70 15.51 -13.56
CA LEU A 203 -12.91 15.01 -12.91
C LEU A 203 -13.67 14.13 -13.91
N ILE A 204 -13.85 12.87 -13.57
CA ILE A 204 -14.59 11.90 -14.38
C ILE A 204 -15.98 11.73 -13.77
N GLN A 205 -17.00 11.86 -14.60
CA GLN A 205 -18.37 11.44 -14.29
C GLN A 205 -18.61 10.09 -14.95
N TYR A 206 -19.00 9.08 -14.16
CA TYR A 206 -19.42 7.81 -14.73
C TYR A 206 -20.86 7.88 -15.22
N LYS A 207 -21.12 7.15 -16.31
CA LYS A 207 -22.43 7.07 -16.94
C LYS A 207 -23.39 6.26 -16.06
N PRO A 208 -24.55 6.83 -15.68
CA PRO A 208 -25.59 6.08 -14.99
C PRO A 208 -26.03 4.85 -15.79
N ILE A 209 -26.38 3.77 -15.08
CA ILE A 209 -26.82 2.49 -15.67
C ILE A 209 -28.18 2.03 -15.14
N THR A 210 -28.89 2.92 -14.45
CA THR A 210 -30.19 2.70 -13.80
C THR A 210 -31.18 3.79 -14.21
N GLU A 211 -32.48 3.53 -14.05
CA GLU A 211 -33.53 4.51 -14.39
C GLU A 211 -33.62 5.64 -13.36
N GLN A 212 -33.23 5.38 -12.11
CA GLN A 212 -33.22 6.33 -11.01
C GLN A 212 -31.83 6.46 -10.38
N VAL A 213 -31.53 7.64 -9.86
CA VAL A 213 -30.32 7.94 -9.08
C VAL A 213 -30.68 8.77 -7.86
N HIS A 214 -29.90 8.63 -6.79
CA HIS A 214 -30.00 9.50 -5.62
C HIS A 214 -29.57 10.95 -5.94
N GLU A 215 -30.21 11.92 -5.28
CA GLU A 215 -29.97 13.36 -5.43
C GLU A 215 -28.52 13.78 -5.14
N ARG A 216 -27.89 13.22 -4.08
CA ARG A 216 -26.51 13.55 -3.73
C ARG A 216 -25.55 12.61 -4.42
N PRO A 217 -24.60 13.15 -5.22
CA PRO A 217 -23.57 12.33 -5.83
C PRO A 217 -22.51 11.91 -4.81
N LEU A 218 -21.76 10.86 -5.16
CA LEU A 218 -20.53 10.45 -4.49
C LEU A 218 -19.32 10.96 -5.28
N LEU A 219 -18.44 11.73 -4.64
CA LEU A 219 -17.12 12.08 -5.19
C LEU A 219 -16.04 11.21 -4.55
N VAL A 220 -15.30 10.47 -5.38
CA VAL A 220 -14.17 9.63 -4.97
C VAL A 220 -12.86 10.37 -5.15
N ILE A 221 -12.12 10.51 -4.05
CA ILE A 221 -10.81 11.16 -3.93
C ILE A 221 -9.75 10.07 -3.67
N PRO A 222 -9.11 9.53 -4.72
CA PRO A 222 -8.08 8.53 -4.59
C PRO A 222 -6.79 9.13 -4.02
N PRO A 223 -5.83 8.30 -3.57
CA PRO A 223 -4.50 8.79 -3.22
C PRO A 223 -3.80 9.44 -4.43
N GLN A 224 -2.96 10.44 -4.16
CA GLN A 224 -2.02 10.98 -5.14
C GLN A 224 -0.86 10.01 -5.44
N ILE A 225 -0.70 8.99 -4.58
CA ILE A 225 0.27 7.91 -4.71
C ILE A 225 -0.43 6.74 -5.44
N ASN A 226 0.10 6.37 -6.61
CA ASN A 226 -0.53 5.51 -7.62
C ASN A 226 -1.79 6.13 -8.25
N LYS A 227 -2.40 5.41 -9.19
CA LYS A 227 -3.47 5.94 -10.04
C LYS A 227 -4.86 5.57 -9.52
N PHE A 228 -5.87 6.35 -9.91
CA PHE A 228 -7.24 6.22 -9.38
C PHE A 228 -7.91 4.88 -9.70
N TYR A 229 -7.49 4.19 -10.77
CA TYR A 229 -8.20 3.01 -11.28
C TYR A 229 -8.15 1.79 -10.35
N VAL A 230 -7.52 1.88 -9.16
CA VAL A 230 -7.78 0.94 -8.07
C VAL A 230 -9.28 0.85 -7.76
N PHE A 231 -10.03 1.96 -7.88
CA PHE A 231 -11.48 2.03 -7.68
C PHE A 231 -12.30 1.52 -8.88
N ASP A 232 -11.64 1.22 -9.99
CA ASP A 232 -12.27 0.73 -11.22
C ASP A 232 -11.31 -0.24 -11.94
N LEU A 233 -10.92 -1.33 -11.28
CA LEU A 233 -9.97 -2.29 -11.88
C LEU A 233 -10.64 -3.09 -13.01
N SER A 234 -11.18 -4.26 -12.68
CA SER A 234 -11.96 -5.09 -13.60
C SER A 234 -13.45 -4.92 -13.30
N LEU A 235 -14.31 -5.39 -14.22
CA LEU A 235 -15.76 -5.31 -14.07
C LEU A 235 -16.29 -5.87 -12.74
N GLU A 236 -15.63 -6.88 -12.19
CA GLU A 236 -15.99 -7.53 -10.92
C GLU A 236 -15.39 -6.81 -9.70
N LYS A 237 -14.33 -6.02 -9.90
CA LYS A 237 -13.58 -5.31 -8.84
C LYS A 237 -13.65 -3.80 -9.03
N SER A 238 -14.80 -3.28 -9.43
CA SER A 238 -15.03 -1.85 -9.64
C SER A 238 -15.99 -1.31 -8.60
N LEU A 239 -15.47 -0.43 -7.73
CA LEU A 239 -16.28 0.32 -6.77
C LEU A 239 -17.24 1.26 -7.52
N ALA A 240 -16.74 1.94 -8.56
CA ALA A 240 -17.55 2.83 -9.38
C ALA A 240 -18.77 2.10 -9.95
N ARG A 241 -18.56 0.94 -10.57
CA ARG A 241 -19.66 0.12 -11.11
C ARG A 241 -20.60 -0.39 -10.03
N PHE A 242 -20.07 -0.74 -8.85
CA PHE A 242 -20.89 -1.16 -7.72
C PHE A 242 -21.83 -0.02 -7.26
N CYS A 243 -21.33 1.20 -7.10
CA CYS A 243 -22.15 2.36 -6.76
C CYS A 243 -23.21 2.68 -7.82
N LEU A 244 -22.84 2.64 -9.11
CA LEU A 244 -23.77 2.91 -10.22
C LEU A 244 -24.92 1.89 -10.30
N ARG A 245 -24.66 0.61 -9.98
CA ARG A 245 -25.71 -0.41 -9.90
C ARG A 245 -26.69 -0.21 -8.76
N SER A 246 -26.34 0.65 -7.81
CA SER A 246 -27.09 0.92 -6.59
C SER A 246 -27.62 2.35 -6.55
N ASN A 247 -27.87 2.93 -7.73
CA ASN A 247 -28.45 4.27 -7.91
C ASN A 247 -27.58 5.42 -7.35
N VAL A 248 -26.31 5.19 -6.99
CA VAL A 248 -25.42 6.24 -6.50
C VAL A 248 -24.63 6.82 -7.68
N GLN A 249 -24.95 8.05 -8.06
CA GLN A 249 -24.19 8.76 -9.08
C GLN A 249 -22.76 8.99 -8.60
N THR A 250 -21.78 8.55 -9.37
CA THR A 250 -20.37 8.51 -8.93
C THR A 250 -19.48 9.35 -9.84
N PHE A 251 -18.68 10.19 -9.19
CA PHE A 251 -17.58 10.96 -9.80
C PHE A 251 -16.26 10.50 -9.18
N ILE A 252 -15.17 10.58 -9.95
CA ILE A 252 -13.84 10.26 -9.45
C ILE A 252 -12.80 11.26 -9.95
N ILE A 253 -11.84 11.56 -9.09
CA ILE A 253 -10.69 12.39 -9.42
C ILE A 253 -9.60 11.52 -10.06
N SER A 254 -9.08 11.97 -11.20
CA SER A 254 -7.88 11.44 -11.85
C SER A 254 -6.77 12.48 -11.70
N TRP A 255 -5.86 12.25 -10.75
CA TRP A 255 -4.73 13.15 -10.49
C TRP A 255 -3.73 13.16 -11.64
N ARG A 256 -3.20 14.34 -11.97
CA ARG A 256 -2.08 14.46 -12.90
C ARG A 256 -0.81 13.89 -12.29
N ASN A 257 -0.08 13.09 -13.06
CA ASN A 257 1.28 12.69 -12.69
C ASN A 257 2.24 13.89 -12.90
N PRO A 258 2.81 14.47 -11.82
CA PRO A 258 3.56 15.71 -11.90
C PRO A 258 4.93 15.52 -12.55
N THR A 259 5.47 16.61 -13.07
CA THR A 259 6.87 16.71 -13.51
C THR A 259 7.64 17.64 -12.59
N LYS A 260 8.94 17.79 -12.82
CA LYS A 260 9.79 18.73 -12.07
C LYS A 260 9.29 20.18 -12.11
N ALA A 261 8.54 20.57 -13.15
CA ALA A 261 7.93 21.90 -13.24
C ALA A 261 6.86 22.14 -12.15
N GLN A 262 6.25 21.07 -11.65
CA GLN A 262 5.20 21.10 -10.63
C GLN A 262 5.74 20.88 -9.21
N ARG A 263 7.05 21.02 -8.99
CA ARG A 263 7.70 20.70 -7.71
C ARG A 263 7.10 21.41 -6.49
N GLU A 264 6.53 22.60 -6.69
CA GLU A 264 5.95 23.45 -5.65
C GLU A 264 4.48 23.11 -5.33
N TRP A 265 3.90 22.10 -5.97
CA TRP A 265 2.53 21.64 -5.65
C TRP A 265 2.52 20.95 -4.29
N GLY A 266 2.10 21.68 -3.26
CA GLY A 266 1.86 21.17 -1.90
C GLY A 266 0.39 20.81 -1.66
N LEU A 267 0.06 20.40 -0.43
CA LEU A 267 -1.29 20.01 -0.03
C LEU A 267 -2.34 21.09 -0.37
N SER A 268 -2.02 22.37 -0.14
CA SER A 268 -2.92 23.48 -0.49
C SER A 268 -3.25 23.55 -1.98
N THR A 269 -2.30 23.22 -2.88
CA THR A 269 -2.55 23.17 -4.33
C THR A 269 -3.58 22.09 -4.68
N TYR A 270 -3.45 20.91 -4.07
CA TYR A 270 -4.40 19.82 -4.27
C TYR A 270 -5.79 20.13 -3.69
N ILE A 271 -5.84 20.83 -2.55
CA ILE A 271 -7.09 21.28 -1.93
C ILE A 271 -7.81 22.33 -2.80
N GLU A 272 -7.10 23.32 -3.33
CA GLU A 272 -7.70 24.30 -4.25
C GLU A 272 -8.26 23.63 -5.51
N ALA A 273 -7.50 22.70 -6.12
CA ALA A 273 -7.99 21.94 -7.26
C ALA A 273 -9.23 21.08 -6.91
N LEU A 274 -9.26 20.50 -5.71
CA LEU A 274 -10.39 19.71 -5.23
C LEU A 274 -11.62 20.58 -4.95
N LYS A 275 -11.47 21.83 -4.47
CA LYS A 275 -12.57 22.80 -4.32
C LYS A 275 -13.26 23.07 -5.66
N GLU A 276 -12.48 23.29 -6.71
CA GLU A 276 -13.03 23.46 -8.07
C GLU A 276 -13.81 22.21 -8.51
N ALA A 277 -13.28 21.01 -8.27
CA ALA A 277 -13.96 19.77 -8.61
C ALA A 277 -15.30 19.61 -7.86
N VAL A 278 -15.35 19.96 -6.57
CA VAL A 278 -16.59 19.98 -5.78
C VAL A 278 -17.60 20.93 -6.41
N ASP A 279 -17.19 22.17 -6.71
CA ASP A 279 -18.09 23.17 -7.30
C ASP A 279 -18.64 22.70 -8.67
N VAL A 280 -17.81 22.01 -9.47
CA VAL A 280 -18.24 21.40 -10.73
C VAL A 280 -19.25 20.27 -10.52
N VAL A 281 -19.01 19.36 -9.57
CA VAL A 281 -19.95 18.26 -9.26
C VAL A 281 -21.31 18.84 -8.84
N LEU A 282 -21.33 19.84 -7.96
CA LEU A 282 -22.56 20.50 -7.52
C LEU A 282 -23.24 21.22 -8.70
N ALA A 283 -22.49 21.88 -9.58
CA ALA A 283 -23.05 22.54 -10.76
C ALA A 283 -23.63 21.56 -11.80
N ILE A 284 -23.01 20.39 -12.01
CA ILE A 284 -23.50 19.36 -12.93
C ILE A 284 -24.79 18.72 -12.40
N THR A 285 -24.78 18.33 -11.13
CA THR A 285 -25.89 17.61 -10.50
C THR A 285 -27.05 18.53 -10.12
N GLY A 286 -26.76 19.80 -9.81
CA GLY A 286 -27.69 20.73 -9.19
C GLY A 286 -27.92 20.46 -7.70
N SER A 287 -27.20 19.50 -7.12
CA SER A 287 -27.26 19.21 -5.69
C SER A 287 -26.60 20.32 -4.87
N LYS A 288 -27.08 20.53 -3.64
CA LYS A 288 -26.54 21.58 -2.74
C LYS A 288 -25.24 21.14 -2.06
N ASP A 289 -25.09 19.84 -1.88
CA ASP A 289 -23.98 19.18 -1.22
C ASP A 289 -23.74 17.79 -1.85
N LEU A 290 -22.65 17.13 -1.48
CA LEU A 290 -22.30 15.81 -1.99
C LEU A 290 -21.76 14.91 -0.87
N ASN A 291 -21.68 13.61 -1.14
CA ASN A 291 -20.96 12.66 -0.30
C ASN A 291 -19.53 12.48 -0.81
N MET A 292 -18.55 12.39 0.07
CA MET A 292 -17.15 12.18 -0.30
C MET A 292 -16.64 10.82 0.14
N LEU A 293 -15.72 10.25 -0.64
CA LEU A 293 -14.91 9.10 -0.25
C LEU A 293 -13.44 9.42 -0.48
N GLY A 294 -12.65 9.51 0.59
CA GLY A 294 -11.21 9.63 0.55
C GLY A 294 -10.51 8.32 0.88
N ALA A 295 -9.41 8.00 0.22
CA ALA A 295 -8.60 6.82 0.53
C ALA A 295 -7.12 7.13 0.68
N CYS A 296 -6.47 6.54 1.70
CA CYS A 296 -5.07 6.76 2.02
C CYS A 296 -4.72 8.27 2.07
N SER A 297 -3.78 8.78 1.29
CA SER A 297 -3.45 10.21 1.22
C SER A 297 -4.58 11.08 0.63
N GLY A 298 -5.47 10.49 -0.16
CA GLY A 298 -6.72 11.13 -0.58
C GLY A 298 -7.66 11.39 0.59
N GLY A 299 -7.61 10.55 1.63
CA GLY A 299 -8.30 10.77 2.91
C GLY A 299 -7.76 11.98 3.65
N ILE A 300 -6.43 12.14 3.73
CA ILE A 300 -5.78 13.34 4.32
C ILE A 300 -6.24 14.60 3.59
N THR A 301 -6.22 14.57 2.25
CA THR A 301 -6.65 15.70 1.42
C THR A 301 -8.13 16.03 1.63
N CYS A 302 -8.98 15.00 1.66
CA CYS A 302 -10.41 15.11 1.91
C CYS A 302 -10.67 15.75 3.28
N THR A 303 -10.08 15.22 4.34
CA THR A 303 -10.32 15.72 5.70
C THR A 303 -9.76 17.14 5.90
N ALA A 304 -8.61 17.47 5.30
CA ALA A 304 -8.08 18.84 5.32
C ALA A 304 -9.01 19.82 4.59
N LEU A 305 -9.59 19.44 3.45
CA LEU A 305 -10.61 20.25 2.76
C LEU A 305 -11.86 20.43 3.63
N LEU A 306 -12.36 19.38 4.28
CA LEU A 306 -13.52 19.47 5.15
C LEU A 306 -13.26 20.38 6.36
N GLY A 307 -12.05 20.34 6.92
CA GLY A 307 -11.63 21.27 7.96
C GLY A 307 -11.60 22.73 7.48
N HIS A 308 -11.14 22.95 6.24
CA HIS A 308 -11.13 24.28 5.61
C HIS A 308 -12.56 24.78 5.41
N TYR A 309 -13.46 23.95 4.89
CA TYR A 309 -14.89 24.29 4.78
C TYR A 309 -15.55 24.55 6.13
N ALA A 310 -15.25 23.76 7.15
CA ALA A 310 -15.77 23.97 8.51
C ALA A 310 -15.33 25.33 9.08
N ALA A 311 -14.07 25.73 8.87
CA ALA A 311 -13.54 27.01 9.30
C ALA A 311 -14.15 28.20 8.52
N LEU A 312 -14.47 28.02 7.23
CA LEU A 312 -15.16 29.02 6.40
C LEU A 312 -16.69 29.02 6.58
N GLY A 313 -17.25 28.00 7.25
CA GLY A 313 -18.70 27.82 7.38
C GLY A 313 -19.39 27.32 6.11
N GLU A 314 -18.64 26.75 5.15
CA GLU A 314 -19.18 26.18 3.91
C GLU A 314 -19.76 24.79 4.16
N LYS A 315 -20.98 24.54 3.67
CA LYS A 315 -21.71 23.27 3.83
C LYS A 315 -21.91 22.57 2.49
N LYS A 316 -20.81 22.22 1.83
CA LYS A 316 -20.80 21.56 0.51
C LYS A 316 -20.71 20.03 0.58
N VAL A 317 -20.45 19.47 1.75
CA VAL A 317 -20.30 18.03 1.97
C VAL A 317 -21.26 17.56 3.05
N ASN A 318 -22.02 16.51 2.75
CA ASN A 318 -23.04 15.96 3.64
C ASN A 318 -22.50 14.83 4.51
N ALA A 319 -21.74 13.89 3.91
CA ALA A 319 -21.14 12.77 4.61
C ALA A 319 -19.78 12.38 3.99
N MET A 320 -18.93 11.72 4.78
CA MET A 320 -17.57 11.34 4.40
C MET A 320 -17.31 9.85 4.66
N THR A 321 -16.71 9.17 3.69
CA THR A 321 -16.10 7.85 3.85
C THR A 321 -14.57 7.97 3.84
N LEU A 322 -13.89 7.32 4.77
CA LEU A 322 -12.42 7.23 4.83
C LEU A 322 -11.98 5.77 4.73
N LEU A 323 -11.27 5.43 3.65
CA LEU A 323 -10.69 4.10 3.47
C LEU A 323 -9.21 4.14 3.85
N VAL A 324 -8.79 3.32 4.81
CA VAL A 324 -7.37 3.10 5.16
C VAL A 324 -6.57 4.40 5.25
N SER A 325 -7.13 5.40 5.92
CA SER A 325 -6.60 6.77 5.97
C SER A 325 -6.11 7.10 7.38
N VAL A 326 -4.84 7.49 7.49
CA VAL A 326 -4.21 7.83 8.77
C VAL A 326 -4.09 9.34 8.89
N LEU A 327 -4.80 9.90 9.87
CA LEU A 327 -4.79 11.32 10.25
C LEU A 327 -4.00 11.53 11.55
N ASP A 328 -4.09 10.57 12.47
CA ASP A 328 -3.24 10.47 13.65
C ASP A 328 -2.01 9.60 13.33
N THR A 329 -0.86 10.24 13.19
CA THR A 329 0.41 9.57 12.85
C THR A 329 1.20 9.09 14.06
N THR A 330 0.59 9.06 15.26
CA THR A 330 1.20 8.42 16.43
C THR A 330 1.38 6.94 16.12
N LEU A 331 2.63 6.51 15.93
CA LEU A 331 2.97 5.13 15.62
C LEU A 331 3.68 4.51 16.82
N ASP A 332 3.00 3.60 17.50
CA ASP A 332 3.57 2.77 18.58
C ASP A 332 4.43 1.60 18.04
N THR A 333 4.89 1.70 16.78
CA THR A 333 5.64 0.63 16.12
C THR A 333 7.14 0.85 16.28
N GLU A 334 7.90 -0.23 16.41
CA GLU A 334 9.36 -0.18 16.49
C GLU A 334 9.99 0.60 15.33
N VAL A 335 9.33 0.64 14.16
CA VAL A 335 9.80 1.35 12.95
C VAL A 335 9.76 2.88 13.09
N ALA A 336 8.84 3.43 13.89
CA ALA A 336 8.80 4.86 14.20
C ALA A 336 10.07 5.33 14.93
N LEU A 337 10.76 4.42 15.64
CA LEU A 337 12.04 4.68 16.32
C LEU A 337 13.23 4.80 15.35
N PHE A 338 13.04 4.54 14.05
CA PHE A 338 14.10 4.61 13.03
C PHE A 338 14.05 5.90 12.21
N VAL A 339 13.01 6.70 12.36
CA VAL A 339 12.87 7.99 11.65
C VAL A 339 13.63 9.06 12.43
N ASP A 340 14.89 9.26 12.07
CA ASP A 340 15.71 10.33 12.61
C ASP A 340 15.44 11.67 11.89
N GLU A 341 15.45 12.77 12.63
CA GLU A 341 15.16 14.13 12.11
C GLU A 341 16.12 14.50 10.97
N GLN A 342 17.38 14.11 11.08
CA GLN A 342 18.39 14.34 10.03
C GLN A 342 18.06 13.57 8.74
N THR A 343 17.43 12.40 8.86
CA THR A 343 17.01 11.58 7.72
C THR A 343 15.85 12.24 6.99
N LEU A 344 14.84 12.71 7.72
CA LEU A 344 13.68 13.44 7.20
C LEU A 344 14.10 14.72 6.46
N GLU A 345 14.89 15.57 7.10
CA GLU A 345 15.34 16.84 6.51
C GLU A 345 16.15 16.62 5.23
N THR A 346 16.99 15.59 5.22
CA THR A 346 17.76 15.26 4.04
C THR A 346 16.89 14.64 2.94
N ALA A 347 15.84 13.89 3.27
CA ALA A 347 14.87 13.37 2.30
C ALA A 347 14.08 14.52 1.64
N LYS A 348 13.64 15.51 2.42
CA LYS A 348 13.04 16.75 1.90
C LYS A 348 13.98 17.45 0.93
N ARG A 349 15.22 17.74 1.36
CA ARG A 349 16.22 18.41 0.50
C ARG A 349 16.48 17.67 -0.80
N HIS A 350 16.58 16.33 -0.74
CA HIS A 350 16.77 15.52 -1.94
C HIS A 350 15.58 15.62 -2.90
N SER A 351 14.35 15.51 -2.39
CA SER A 351 13.15 15.65 -3.21
C SER A 351 13.05 17.04 -3.85
N TYR A 352 13.35 18.10 -3.09
CA TYR A 352 13.39 19.48 -3.62
C TYR A 352 14.47 19.69 -4.69
N GLN A 353 15.66 19.09 -4.52
CA GLN A 353 16.72 19.14 -5.55
C GLN A 353 16.34 18.35 -6.81
N ALA A 354 15.66 17.21 -6.66
CA ALA A 354 15.18 16.42 -7.78
C ALA A 354 13.95 17.04 -8.48
N GLY A 355 13.17 17.85 -7.75
CA GLY A 355 11.90 18.45 -8.15
C GLY A 355 10.68 17.56 -7.88
N VAL A 356 10.85 16.24 -7.93
CA VAL A 356 9.82 15.25 -7.63
C VAL A 356 10.46 14.02 -6.99
N LEU A 357 9.71 13.31 -6.16
CA LEU A 357 10.04 11.96 -5.76
C LEU A 357 9.56 10.98 -6.84
N GLU A 358 10.50 10.23 -7.43
CA GLU A 358 10.18 9.24 -8.46
C GLU A 358 9.51 8.00 -7.83
N GLY A 359 8.37 7.57 -8.41
CA GLY A 359 7.61 6.42 -7.89
C GLY A 359 8.42 5.12 -7.80
N ARG A 360 9.35 4.90 -8.75
CA ARG A 360 10.28 3.76 -8.76
C ARG A 360 11.20 3.71 -7.54
N ASP A 361 11.54 4.85 -6.95
CA ASP A 361 12.44 4.90 -5.79
C ASP A 361 11.67 4.54 -4.52
N MET A 362 10.40 4.93 -4.41
CA MET A 362 9.50 4.45 -3.36
C MET A 362 9.27 2.93 -3.47
N ALA A 363 8.95 2.44 -4.67
CA ALA A 363 8.71 1.02 -4.92
C ALA A 363 9.92 0.12 -4.55
N LYS A 364 11.14 0.60 -4.82
CA LYS A 364 12.35 -0.12 -4.41
C LYS A 364 12.47 -0.23 -2.90
N VAL A 365 12.27 0.87 -2.17
CA VAL A 365 12.38 0.86 -0.70
C VAL A 365 11.41 -0.16 -0.09
N PHE A 366 10.17 -0.22 -0.60
CA PHE A 366 9.20 -1.27 -0.23
C PHE A 366 9.70 -2.69 -0.47
N ALA A 367 10.18 -2.98 -1.68
CA ALA A 367 10.66 -4.32 -2.02
C ALA A 367 11.79 -4.79 -1.09
N TRP A 368 12.65 -3.86 -0.64
CA TRP A 368 13.75 -4.16 0.30
C TRP A 368 13.30 -4.32 1.76
N MET A 369 12.10 -3.89 2.15
CA MET A 369 11.57 -4.07 3.51
C MET A 369 11.00 -5.47 3.74
N ARG A 370 10.53 -6.15 2.70
CA ARG A 370 10.10 -7.57 2.72
C ARG A 370 10.77 -8.37 1.59
N PRO A 371 12.10 -8.54 1.64
CA PRO A 371 12.88 -9.07 0.52
C PRO A 371 12.50 -10.52 0.17
N ASN A 372 12.08 -11.33 1.14
CA ASN A 372 11.64 -12.71 0.89
C ASN A 372 10.43 -12.77 -0.04
N ASP A 373 9.41 -11.98 0.28
CA ASP A 373 8.12 -12.05 -0.43
C ASP A 373 8.17 -11.26 -1.74
N LEU A 374 8.92 -10.16 -1.78
CA LEU A 374 8.87 -9.17 -2.87
C LEU A 374 10.04 -9.22 -3.84
N ILE A 375 11.10 -9.95 -3.50
CA ILE A 375 12.27 -10.14 -4.37
C ILE A 375 12.51 -11.62 -4.57
N TRP A 376 12.74 -12.38 -3.49
CA TRP A 376 13.24 -13.75 -3.60
C TRP A 376 12.19 -14.74 -4.10
N ASN A 377 10.91 -14.56 -3.76
CA ASN A 377 9.84 -15.38 -4.32
C ASN A 377 9.78 -15.28 -5.86
N TYR A 378 9.84 -14.05 -6.39
CA TYR A 378 9.87 -13.82 -7.84
C TYR A 378 11.20 -14.19 -8.48
N TRP A 379 12.32 -14.04 -7.77
CA TRP A 379 13.62 -14.55 -8.23
C TRP A 379 13.58 -16.05 -8.50
N VAL A 380 13.07 -16.82 -7.53
CA VAL A 380 12.94 -18.28 -7.66
C VAL A 380 11.95 -18.64 -8.78
N ASN A 381 10.77 -18.02 -8.81
CA ASN A 381 9.77 -18.34 -9.83
C ASN A 381 10.20 -17.94 -11.24
N ASN A 382 10.68 -16.71 -11.43
CA ASN A 382 10.95 -16.17 -12.75
C ASN A 382 12.24 -16.72 -13.33
N TYR A 383 13.32 -16.74 -12.53
CA TYR A 383 14.66 -17.03 -13.02
C TYR A 383 15.08 -18.49 -12.82
N LEU A 384 14.72 -19.11 -11.69
CA LEU A 384 15.09 -20.52 -11.45
C LEU A 384 14.06 -21.49 -12.05
N LEU A 385 12.77 -21.20 -11.92
CA LEU A 385 11.70 -22.06 -12.44
C LEU A 385 11.28 -21.71 -13.88
N GLY A 386 11.74 -20.58 -14.42
CA GLY A 386 11.41 -20.12 -15.78
C GLY A 386 9.93 -19.76 -15.96
N LYS A 387 9.22 -19.43 -14.88
CA LYS A 387 7.81 -19.07 -14.96
C LYS A 387 7.65 -17.59 -15.31
N SER A 388 6.64 -17.27 -16.09
CA SER A 388 6.26 -15.88 -16.30
C SER A 388 5.55 -15.34 -15.06
N PRO A 389 5.71 -14.05 -14.73
CA PRO A 389 4.95 -13.43 -13.65
C PRO A 389 3.44 -13.48 -13.96
N PRO A 390 2.59 -13.69 -12.94
CA PRO A 390 1.15 -13.83 -13.15
C PRO A 390 0.54 -12.52 -13.68
N PRO A 391 -0.50 -12.60 -14.54
CA PRO A 391 -1.28 -11.43 -14.94
C PRO A 391 -2.27 -11.08 -13.82
N PHE A 392 -1.82 -10.25 -12.87
CA PHE A 392 -2.62 -9.86 -11.71
C PHE A 392 -2.83 -8.34 -11.67
N ASP A 393 -4.10 -7.94 -11.76
CA ASP A 393 -4.55 -6.55 -11.91
C ASP A 393 -4.08 -5.63 -10.78
N ILE A 394 -4.14 -6.08 -9.53
CA ILE A 394 -3.69 -5.29 -8.36
C ILE A 394 -2.18 -5.04 -8.40
N LEU A 395 -1.37 -6.04 -8.80
CA LEU A 395 0.08 -5.83 -8.93
C LEU A 395 0.43 -4.95 -10.13
N TYR A 396 -0.35 -5.03 -11.22
CA TYR A 396 -0.21 -4.09 -12.34
C TYR A 396 -0.41 -2.66 -11.86
N TRP A 397 -1.51 -2.40 -11.13
CA TRP A 397 -1.78 -1.10 -10.51
C TRP A 397 -0.65 -0.65 -9.59
N ASN A 398 -0.15 -1.55 -8.73
CA ASN A 398 0.91 -1.21 -7.77
C ASN A 398 2.22 -0.83 -8.46
N ASN A 399 2.52 -1.40 -9.63
CA ASN A 399 3.70 -1.08 -10.43
C ASN A 399 3.51 0.13 -11.36
N ASP A 400 2.28 0.59 -11.57
CA ASP A 400 1.96 1.78 -12.36
C ASP A 400 2.00 3.04 -11.48
N THR A 401 3.20 3.33 -10.97
CA THR A 401 3.46 4.37 -9.97
C THR A 401 3.30 5.79 -10.51
N THR A 402 2.95 6.74 -9.64
CA THR A 402 2.98 8.18 -9.90
C THR A 402 4.18 8.85 -9.22
N ARG A 403 4.58 10.03 -9.70
CA ARG A 403 5.56 10.88 -9.02
C ARG A 403 4.85 11.71 -7.94
N LEU A 404 5.59 12.10 -6.92
CA LEU A 404 5.11 13.02 -5.89
C LEU A 404 5.86 14.35 -5.99
N PRO A 405 5.20 15.53 -6.03
CA PRO A 405 5.89 16.81 -6.01
C PRO A 405 6.71 17.00 -4.73
N ALA A 406 7.81 17.74 -4.82
CA ALA A 406 8.69 17.97 -3.67
C ALA A 406 7.97 18.63 -2.49
N ALA A 407 7.09 19.60 -2.75
CA ALA A 407 6.30 20.28 -1.72
C ALA A 407 5.34 19.31 -1.02
N LEU A 408 4.48 18.59 -1.76
CA LEU A 408 3.57 17.60 -1.16
C LEU A 408 4.32 16.49 -0.42
N HIS A 409 5.47 16.04 -0.95
CA HIS A 409 6.33 15.09 -0.24
C HIS A 409 6.84 15.66 1.10
N GLY A 410 7.26 16.92 1.10
CA GLY A 410 7.63 17.64 2.32
C GLY A 410 6.48 17.72 3.32
N ASP A 411 5.29 18.08 2.85
CA ASP A 411 4.08 18.14 3.67
C ASP A 411 3.80 16.79 4.32
N LEU A 412 3.81 15.69 3.56
CA LEU A 412 3.61 14.34 4.11
C LEU A 412 4.65 13.98 5.18
N LEU A 413 5.92 14.33 4.97
CA LEU A 413 6.95 14.11 5.99
C LEU A 413 6.70 14.93 7.26
N ASP A 414 6.23 16.18 7.11
CA ASP A 414 5.83 17.01 8.25
C ASP A 414 4.60 16.46 8.97
N PHE A 415 3.65 15.87 8.24
CA PHE A 415 2.53 15.14 8.82
C PHE A 415 3.01 14.03 9.77
N PHE A 416 3.91 13.16 9.30
CA PHE A 416 4.44 12.07 10.13
C PHE A 416 5.28 12.57 11.32
N LYS A 417 6.00 13.69 11.14
CA LYS A 417 6.87 14.25 12.18
C LYS A 417 6.09 14.98 13.28
N HIS A 418 5.11 15.79 12.89
CA HIS A 418 4.45 16.73 13.79
C HIS A 418 3.03 16.31 14.18
N ASN A 419 2.48 15.28 13.54
CA ASN A 419 1.10 14.82 13.75
C ASN A 419 0.07 15.97 13.82
N PRO A 420 0.07 16.89 12.82
CA PRO A 420 -0.55 18.20 12.94
C PRO A 420 -2.08 18.15 13.07
N LEU A 421 -2.73 17.10 12.54
CA LEU A 421 -4.20 16.96 12.60
C LEU A 421 -4.72 16.51 13.97
N SER A 422 -3.84 16.05 14.87
CA SER A 422 -4.22 15.63 16.23
C SER A 422 -4.60 16.81 17.15
N HIS A 423 -4.26 18.04 16.76
CA HIS A 423 -4.48 19.24 17.55
C HIS A 423 -5.03 20.38 16.69
N ALA A 424 -5.97 21.14 17.25
CA ALA A 424 -6.58 22.28 16.56
C ALA A 424 -5.53 23.32 16.15
N GLY A 425 -5.54 23.71 14.88
CA GLY A 425 -4.60 24.67 14.29
C GLY A 425 -3.20 24.11 14.02
N GLY A 426 -2.96 22.82 14.22
CA GLY A 426 -1.67 22.20 13.92
C GLY A 426 -1.33 22.11 12.44
N LEU A 427 -2.37 22.07 11.58
CA LEU A 427 -2.25 22.17 10.13
C LEU A 427 -2.91 23.46 9.65
N GLU A 428 -2.24 24.18 8.77
CA GLU A 428 -2.83 25.27 7.99
C GLU A 428 -2.87 24.88 6.52
N VAL A 429 -4.03 25.03 5.87
CA VAL A 429 -4.19 24.83 4.42
C VAL A 429 -4.95 26.00 3.84
N CYS A 430 -4.51 26.48 2.68
CA CYS A 430 -5.11 27.64 2.01
C CYS A 430 -5.30 28.85 2.94
N GLY A 431 -4.33 29.10 3.84
CA GLY A 431 -4.37 30.19 4.83
C GLY A 431 -5.38 29.99 5.97
N THR A 432 -5.89 28.78 6.16
CA THR A 432 -6.92 28.47 7.17
C THR A 432 -6.43 27.40 8.15
N PRO A 433 -6.44 27.67 9.47
CA PRO A 433 -6.08 26.69 10.47
C PRO A 433 -7.17 25.61 10.60
N ILE A 434 -6.76 24.36 10.64
CA ILE A 434 -7.65 23.19 10.61
C ILE A 434 -7.92 22.66 12.02
N ASP A 435 -9.18 22.37 12.30
CA ASP A 435 -9.65 21.72 13.52
C ASP A 435 -10.64 20.61 13.15
N LEU A 436 -10.21 19.36 13.32
CA LEU A 436 -11.02 18.19 12.93
C LEU A 436 -12.25 17.99 13.82
N GLN A 437 -12.25 18.52 15.04
CA GLN A 437 -13.43 18.48 15.91
C GLN A 437 -14.56 19.38 15.37
N LYS A 438 -14.24 20.34 14.49
CA LYS A 438 -15.25 21.17 13.80
C LYS A 438 -15.80 20.51 12.53
N VAL A 439 -15.21 19.41 12.09
CA VAL A 439 -15.75 18.60 10.98
C VAL A 439 -16.86 17.71 11.55
N THR A 440 -18.08 18.23 11.52
CA THR A 440 -19.27 17.59 12.14
C THR A 440 -20.11 16.77 11.18
N VAL A 441 -19.62 16.50 9.96
CA VAL A 441 -20.32 15.61 9.01
C VAL A 441 -20.23 14.16 9.49
N ASP A 442 -21.25 13.36 9.15
CA ASP A 442 -21.26 11.94 9.47
C ASP A 442 -20.15 11.23 8.71
N SER A 443 -19.46 10.32 9.40
CA SER A 443 -18.23 9.69 8.91
C SER A 443 -18.24 8.18 9.03
N PHE A 444 -17.73 7.52 7.98
CA PHE A 444 -17.61 6.06 7.91
C PHE A 444 -16.16 5.68 7.58
N SER A 445 -15.45 5.07 8.53
CA SER A 445 -14.03 4.72 8.42
C SER A 445 -13.81 3.22 8.30
N ILE A 446 -12.91 2.80 7.41
CA ILE A 446 -12.55 1.39 7.20
C ILE A 446 -11.05 1.20 7.38
N ALA A 447 -10.67 0.18 8.13
CA ALA A 447 -9.29 -0.29 8.23
C ALA A 447 -9.18 -1.79 7.94
N GLY A 448 -7.95 -2.25 7.70
CA GLY A 448 -7.61 -3.67 7.55
C GLY A 448 -6.88 -4.20 8.77
N ILE A 449 -7.31 -5.33 9.33
CA ILE A 449 -6.66 -5.94 10.50
C ILE A 449 -5.21 -6.34 10.22
N ASN A 450 -4.93 -6.73 8.97
CA ASN A 450 -3.60 -7.13 8.49
C ASN A 450 -2.92 -6.01 7.68
N ASP A 451 -3.39 -4.77 7.81
CA ASP A 451 -2.79 -3.63 7.13
C ASP A 451 -1.51 -3.18 7.85
N HIS A 452 -0.39 -3.30 7.16
CA HIS A 452 0.93 -2.90 7.64
C HIS A 452 1.40 -1.55 7.09
N ILE A 453 0.64 -0.92 6.19
CA ILE A 453 0.91 0.43 5.69
C ILE A 453 0.21 1.45 6.58
N THR A 454 -1.06 1.21 6.84
CA THR A 454 -1.89 2.03 7.72
C THR A 454 -2.43 1.15 8.85
N PRO A 455 -1.67 0.97 9.94
CA PRO A 455 -2.09 0.16 11.08
C PRO A 455 -3.49 0.57 11.54
N TRP A 456 -4.36 -0.42 11.75
CA TRP A 456 -5.78 -0.15 11.98
C TRP A 456 -6.04 0.62 13.28
N ASP A 457 -5.16 0.53 14.26
CA ASP A 457 -5.22 1.31 15.50
C ASP A 457 -4.98 2.79 15.25
N ALA A 458 -4.07 3.14 14.32
CA ALA A 458 -3.86 4.51 13.86
C ALA A 458 -5.07 5.04 13.08
N VAL A 459 -5.66 4.24 12.20
CA VAL A 459 -6.90 4.59 11.48
C VAL A 459 -8.09 4.75 12.47
N TYR A 460 -8.15 3.90 13.50
CA TYR A 460 -9.15 4.00 14.56
C TYR A 460 -9.01 5.31 15.33
N ARG A 461 -7.81 5.63 15.82
CA ARG A 461 -7.54 6.92 16.49
C ARG A 461 -7.86 8.11 15.59
N SER A 462 -7.53 8.01 14.30
CA SER A 462 -7.86 9.02 13.29
C SER A 462 -9.36 9.28 13.19
N THR A 463 -10.19 8.24 13.34
CA THR A 463 -11.65 8.35 13.34
C THR A 463 -12.16 9.12 14.56
N LEU A 464 -11.48 9.01 15.71
CA LEU A 464 -11.86 9.74 16.93
C LEU A 464 -11.60 11.25 16.84
N LEU A 465 -10.75 11.71 15.91
CA LEU A 465 -10.43 13.13 15.73
C LEU A 465 -11.57 13.94 15.12
N LEU A 466 -12.56 13.30 14.49
CA LEU A 466 -13.70 13.96 13.85
C LEU A 466 -14.80 14.31 14.86
N GLY A 467 -15.53 15.39 14.61
CA GLY A 467 -16.57 15.91 15.52
C GLY A 467 -17.99 15.38 15.30
N GLY A 468 -18.26 14.74 14.16
CA GLY A 468 -19.60 14.23 13.79
C GLY A 468 -19.93 12.84 14.37
N GLU A 469 -21.06 12.29 13.90
CA GLU A 469 -21.34 10.86 14.06
C GLU A 469 -20.24 10.06 13.34
N ARG A 470 -19.72 9.03 14.01
CA ARG A 470 -18.55 8.28 13.55
C ARG A 470 -18.87 6.81 13.60
N ARG A 471 -18.64 6.13 12.48
CA ARG A 471 -18.73 4.68 12.37
C ARG A 471 -17.38 4.14 11.93
N PHE A 472 -16.95 3.04 12.55
CA PHE A 472 -15.70 2.37 12.22
C PHE A 472 -15.95 0.89 11.91
N VAL A 473 -15.32 0.41 10.85
CA VAL A 473 -15.36 -0.98 10.40
C VAL A 473 -13.95 -1.50 10.22
N LEU A 474 -13.70 -2.71 10.73
CA LEU A 474 -12.41 -3.38 10.59
C LEU A 474 -12.57 -4.64 9.74
N SER A 475 -11.98 -4.64 8.54
CA SER A 475 -12.02 -5.78 7.63
C SER A 475 -10.88 -6.77 7.92
N ASN A 476 -11.11 -8.06 7.66
CA ASN A 476 -10.11 -9.13 7.83
C ASN A 476 -9.02 -9.18 6.74
N SER A 477 -8.66 -8.02 6.21
CA SER A 477 -7.91 -7.87 4.97
C SER A 477 -6.64 -7.03 5.15
N GLY A 478 -5.74 -7.07 4.16
CA GLY A 478 -4.61 -6.15 4.04
C GLY A 478 -5.01 -4.79 3.46
N HIS A 479 -4.06 -3.91 3.19
CA HIS A 479 -4.32 -2.52 2.77
C HIS A 479 -5.25 -2.40 1.55
N VAL A 480 -4.84 -2.95 0.39
CA VAL A 480 -5.63 -2.85 -0.85
C VAL A 480 -6.88 -3.72 -0.80
N GLN A 481 -6.83 -4.89 -0.15
CA GLN A 481 -7.99 -5.77 -0.02
C GLN A 481 -9.06 -5.16 0.90
N SER A 482 -8.67 -4.30 1.84
CA SER A 482 -9.62 -3.54 2.66
C SER A 482 -10.38 -2.51 1.84
N ILE A 483 -9.75 -1.94 0.80
CA ILE A 483 -10.42 -1.06 -0.18
C ILE A 483 -11.26 -1.92 -1.14
N LEU A 484 -10.65 -2.95 -1.74
CA LEU A 484 -11.23 -3.81 -2.76
C LEU A 484 -11.76 -5.11 -2.18
N ASN A 485 -12.96 -5.01 -1.62
CA ASN A 485 -13.68 -6.14 -1.07
C ASN A 485 -15.05 -6.28 -1.74
N PRO A 486 -15.15 -6.64 -3.03
CA PRO A 486 -16.44 -6.82 -3.67
C PRO A 486 -17.25 -7.93 -3.00
N PRO A 487 -18.60 -7.85 -2.98
CA PRO A 487 -19.45 -8.93 -2.48
C PRO A 487 -19.20 -10.25 -3.21
N GLY A 488 -19.34 -11.37 -2.48
CA GLY A 488 -19.21 -12.72 -3.04
C GLY A 488 -17.93 -13.47 -2.65
N ASN A 489 -16.97 -12.83 -1.97
CA ASN A 489 -15.82 -13.51 -1.39
C ASN A 489 -16.23 -14.27 -0.10
N PRO A 490 -16.23 -15.62 -0.09
CA PRO A 490 -16.66 -16.41 1.07
C PRO A 490 -15.70 -16.33 2.25
N LYS A 491 -14.48 -15.80 2.05
CA LYS A 491 -13.49 -15.61 3.12
C LYS A 491 -13.47 -14.19 3.66
N ALA A 492 -14.21 -13.26 3.05
CA ALA A 492 -14.32 -11.90 3.58
C ALA A 492 -15.14 -11.94 4.87
N ASN A 493 -14.69 -11.20 5.87
CA ASN A 493 -15.47 -10.84 7.04
C ASN A 493 -14.98 -9.49 7.58
N TYR A 494 -15.80 -8.88 8.42
CA TYR A 494 -15.46 -7.63 9.09
C TYR A 494 -16.04 -7.62 10.50
N VAL A 495 -15.53 -6.72 11.32
CA VAL A 495 -16.08 -6.43 12.65
C VAL A 495 -16.51 -4.98 12.75
N GLU A 496 -17.58 -4.73 13.50
CA GLU A 496 -18.06 -3.40 13.83
C GLU A 496 -18.57 -3.34 15.27
N ASN A 497 -18.54 -2.16 15.86
CA ASN A 497 -19.09 -1.87 17.17
C ASN A 497 -19.64 -0.44 17.15
N SER A 498 -20.84 -0.26 17.68
CA SER A 498 -21.54 1.03 17.70
C SER A 498 -20.91 2.03 18.66
N MET A 499 -20.19 1.58 19.69
CA MET A 499 -19.53 2.47 20.66
C MET A 499 -18.04 2.56 20.39
N LEU A 500 -17.59 3.75 19.96
CA LEU A 500 -16.17 4.06 19.81
C LEU A 500 -15.56 4.41 21.17
N SER A 501 -14.85 3.47 21.79
CA SER A 501 -14.04 3.72 22.99
C SER A 501 -12.72 4.41 22.64
N SER A 502 -12.03 4.98 23.63
CA SER A 502 -10.69 5.56 23.42
C SER A 502 -9.59 4.52 23.21
N ASP A 503 -9.83 3.26 23.63
CA ASP A 503 -8.89 2.15 23.46
C ASP A 503 -9.35 1.25 22.28
N PRO A 504 -8.60 1.24 21.15
CA PRO A 504 -8.93 0.39 20.00
C PRO A 504 -9.06 -1.10 20.38
N ARG A 505 -8.30 -1.58 21.36
CA ARG A 505 -8.32 -3.00 21.76
C ARG A 505 -9.59 -3.35 22.52
N ALA A 506 -10.04 -2.46 23.41
CA ALA A 506 -11.34 -2.60 24.06
C ALA A 506 -12.48 -2.57 23.02
N TRP A 507 -12.42 -1.65 22.05
CA TRP A 507 -13.40 -1.61 20.95
C TRP A 507 -13.48 -2.94 20.19
N TYR A 508 -12.32 -3.52 19.85
CA TYR A 508 -12.23 -4.79 19.12
C TYR A 508 -12.75 -5.98 19.93
N TYR A 509 -12.48 -6.01 21.24
CA TYR A 509 -12.94 -7.08 22.12
C TYR A 509 -14.47 -7.17 22.16
N ASP A 510 -15.15 -6.03 22.16
CA ASP A 510 -16.62 -5.93 22.18
C ASP A 510 -17.26 -5.92 20.78
N ALA A 511 -16.47 -6.07 19.72
CA ALA A 511 -16.96 -5.94 18.34
C ALA A 511 -17.76 -7.16 17.88
N GLN A 512 -18.78 -6.89 17.08
CA GLN A 512 -19.62 -7.92 16.45
C GLN A 512 -18.98 -8.37 15.15
N HIS A 513 -18.94 -9.68 14.94
CA HIS A 513 -18.43 -10.29 13.73
C HIS A 513 -19.53 -10.43 12.67
N HIS A 514 -19.20 -10.04 11.44
CA HIS A 514 -20.06 -10.14 10.27
C HIS A 514 -19.35 -10.88 9.14
N ASP A 515 -20.01 -11.91 8.62
CA ASP A 515 -19.53 -12.65 7.45
C ASP A 515 -19.80 -11.86 6.15
N GLY A 516 -18.86 -11.96 5.21
CA GLY A 516 -18.93 -11.33 3.91
C GLY A 516 -18.20 -9.99 3.81
N SER A 517 -18.43 -9.31 2.69
CA SER A 517 -17.86 -7.99 2.43
C SER A 517 -18.58 -6.92 3.25
N TRP A 518 -17.84 -5.86 3.64
CA TRP A 518 -18.39 -4.65 4.26
C TRP A 518 -19.07 -3.72 3.24
N TRP A 519 -18.86 -3.89 1.92
CA TRP A 519 -19.41 -3.01 0.88
C TRP A 519 -20.94 -2.89 0.93
N PRO A 520 -21.74 -3.97 1.11
CA PRO A 520 -23.19 -3.83 1.22
C PRO A 520 -23.64 -3.00 2.43
N ASN A 521 -22.94 -3.12 3.56
CA ASN A 521 -23.20 -2.36 4.77
C ASN A 521 -22.86 -0.87 4.59
N TRP A 522 -21.71 -0.58 3.97
CA TRP A 522 -21.33 0.78 3.60
C TRP A 522 -22.27 1.38 2.57
N LEU A 523 -22.67 0.63 1.55
CA LEU A 523 -23.60 1.10 0.53
C LEU A 523 -24.93 1.52 1.15
N LYS A 524 -25.47 0.72 2.07
CA LYS A 524 -26.69 1.08 2.81
C LYS A 524 -26.51 2.43 3.52
N TRP A 525 -25.39 2.61 4.21
CA TRP A 525 -25.06 3.88 4.87
C TRP A 525 -24.96 5.03 3.85
N VAL A 526 -24.28 4.84 2.71
CA VAL A 526 -24.21 5.87 1.65
C VAL A 526 -25.60 6.23 1.13
N GLN A 527 -26.47 5.24 0.86
CA GLN A 527 -27.83 5.49 0.37
C GLN A 527 -28.68 6.28 1.37
N GLU A 528 -28.57 5.97 2.67
CA GLU A 528 -29.22 6.74 3.75
C GLU A 528 -28.78 8.22 3.75
N HIS A 529 -27.54 8.50 3.31
CA HIS A 529 -26.98 9.85 3.20
C HIS A 529 -27.08 10.44 1.79
N SER A 530 -27.72 9.77 0.83
CA SER A 530 -27.74 10.22 -0.57
C SER A 530 -29.02 10.96 -0.95
N GLY A 531 -29.99 11.08 -0.04
CA GLY A 531 -31.26 11.75 -0.30
C GLY A 531 -32.23 10.91 -1.14
N VAL A 532 -33.32 11.54 -1.58
CA VAL A 532 -34.36 10.86 -2.37
C VAL A 532 -33.85 10.50 -3.76
N GLU A 533 -34.40 9.43 -4.33
CA GLU A 533 -34.15 9.06 -5.73
C GLU A 533 -34.98 9.93 -6.68
N HIS A 534 -34.42 10.20 -7.85
CA HIS A 534 -35.10 10.87 -8.95
C HIS A 534 -34.72 10.26 -10.29
N ASP A 535 -35.46 10.61 -11.34
CA ASP A 535 -35.21 10.13 -12.70
C ASP A 535 -33.80 10.50 -13.17
N THR A 536 -33.13 9.52 -13.79
CA THR A 536 -31.75 9.63 -14.24
C THR A 536 -31.62 10.53 -15.45
N ARG A 537 -30.61 11.41 -15.42
CA ARG A 537 -30.15 12.15 -16.60
C ARG A 537 -29.04 11.34 -17.28
N MET A 538 -29.34 10.80 -18.47
CA MET A 538 -28.38 9.97 -19.23
C MET A 538 -27.24 10.78 -19.86
N GLY A 539 -27.40 12.09 -20.01
CA GLY A 539 -26.34 12.99 -20.47
C GLY A 539 -25.26 13.16 -19.40
N LEU A 540 -24.00 13.08 -19.82
CA LEU A 540 -22.84 13.41 -18.97
C LEU A 540 -22.56 14.91 -19.06
N GLY A 541 -22.08 15.49 -17.96
CA GLY A 541 -21.80 16.91 -17.82
C GLY A 541 -23.07 17.78 -17.80
N ASN A 542 -22.91 19.05 -18.13
CA ASN A 542 -24.01 19.98 -18.38
C ASN A 542 -23.60 21.01 -19.46
N ALA A 543 -24.41 22.03 -19.70
CA ALA A 543 -24.11 23.04 -20.72
C ALA A 543 -22.82 23.84 -20.43
N THR A 544 -22.50 24.06 -19.15
CA THR A 544 -21.29 24.78 -18.71
C THR A 544 -20.05 23.89 -18.73
N TYR A 545 -20.24 22.61 -18.39
CA TYR A 545 -19.21 21.58 -18.29
C TYR A 545 -19.57 20.42 -19.23
N PRO A 546 -19.43 20.62 -20.56
CA PRO A 546 -19.74 19.57 -21.51
C PRO A 546 -18.75 18.40 -21.36
N PRO A 547 -19.17 17.17 -21.67
CA PRO A 547 -18.29 16.02 -21.64
C PRO A 547 -17.16 16.18 -22.66
N MET A 548 -15.93 15.86 -22.25
CA MET A 548 -14.71 15.91 -23.06
C MET A 548 -14.38 14.50 -23.58
N GLU A 549 -13.18 13.99 -23.30
CA GLU A 549 -12.77 12.64 -23.66
C GLU A 549 -13.45 11.59 -22.77
N ALA A 550 -13.59 10.37 -23.30
CA ALA A 550 -14.14 9.24 -22.55
C ALA A 550 -13.24 8.89 -21.34
N ALA A 551 -13.86 8.36 -20.28
CA ALA A 551 -13.12 7.70 -19.20
C ALA A 551 -12.22 6.60 -19.78
N PRO A 552 -10.99 6.40 -19.28
CA PRO A 552 -10.45 6.91 -18.01
C PRO A 552 -9.71 8.26 -18.10
N GLY A 553 -9.92 9.04 -19.16
CA GLY A 553 -9.29 10.37 -19.33
C GLY A 553 -7.86 10.30 -19.86
N THR A 554 -7.12 11.41 -19.79
CA THR A 554 -5.77 11.50 -20.36
C THR A 554 -4.67 11.46 -19.31
N TYR A 555 -4.92 11.97 -18.10
CA TYR A 555 -3.91 12.08 -17.05
C TYR A 555 -3.46 10.72 -16.53
N VAL A 556 -4.35 9.72 -16.54
CA VAL A 556 -4.07 8.35 -16.10
C VAL A 556 -3.01 7.65 -16.96
N HIS A 557 -2.83 8.07 -18.21
CA HIS A 557 -1.86 7.45 -19.13
C HIS A 557 -0.44 8.02 -18.99
N VAL A 558 -0.26 9.10 -18.23
CA VAL A 558 1.04 9.73 -18.02
C VAL A 558 1.91 8.88 -17.10
N ARG A 559 3.14 8.57 -17.53
CA ARG A 559 4.15 7.81 -16.78
C ARG A 559 5.26 8.70 -16.25
#